data_AF-A0A6G7VMV6-F1
#
_entry.id   AF-A0A6G7VMV6-F1
#
_cell.length_a   1.000
_cell.length_b   1.000
_cell.length_c   1.000
_cell.angle_alpha   90.00
_cell.angle_beta   90.00
_cell.angle_gamma   90.00
#
_symmetry.space_group_name_H-M   'P 1'
#
loop_
_entity.id
_entity.type
_entity.pdbx_description
1 polymer ?
#
loop_
_entity_poly.entity_id
_entity_poly.type
_entity_poly.pdbx_seq_one_letter_code
_entity_poly.pdbx_strand_id
1 'polypeptide(L)'
;MTDNALNAVALYAAFNTFILLWLAVNVGKKRSEGKISIGDGGYMPLIRAQRGQSNFVEYVPMALIMLTIMALQGAPVVAVHIAGIVLTLGRLIHAMHFISEDAPGWQRMYGTLATLAVLVLSALGLIGHALF
;
A
#
# COMPACT_ATOMS: atom_id res chain seq x y z
N MET A 1 -8.14 17.27 -19.10
CA MET A 1 -7.46 17.53 -17.80
C MET A 1 -7.46 16.30 -16.90
N THR A 2 -8.57 15.54 -16.84
CA THR A 2 -8.71 14.26 -16.11
C THR A 2 -7.74 13.17 -16.59
N ASP A 3 -7.40 13.13 -17.89
CA ASP A 3 -6.46 12.16 -18.45
C ASP A 3 -5.10 12.18 -17.73
N ASN A 4 -4.61 13.35 -17.36
CA ASN A 4 -3.34 13.49 -16.65
C ASN A 4 -3.41 12.93 -15.21
N ALA A 5 -4.56 13.08 -14.54
CA ALA A 5 -4.76 12.57 -13.18
C ALA A 5 -4.91 11.04 -13.18
N LEU A 6 -5.65 10.47 -14.15
CA LEU A 6 -5.76 9.01 -14.28
C LEU A 6 -4.42 8.37 -14.64
N ASN A 7 -3.60 9.00 -15.48
CA ASN A 7 -2.24 8.54 -15.75
C ASN A 7 -1.38 8.51 -14.47
N ALA A 8 -1.55 9.50 -13.58
CA ALA A 8 -0.90 9.48 -12.28
C ALA A 8 -1.35 8.28 -11.42
N VAL A 9 -2.66 8.01 -11.35
CA VAL A 9 -3.18 6.83 -10.65
C VAL A 9 -2.59 5.53 -11.22
N ALA A 10 -2.57 5.39 -12.54
CA ALA A 10 -2.03 4.20 -13.23
C ALA A 10 -0.56 3.96 -12.86
N LEU A 11 0.25 5.03 -12.81
CA LEU A 11 1.65 4.97 -12.40
C LEU A 11 1.81 4.39 -10.98
N TYR A 12 1.06 4.93 -10.00
CA TYR A 12 1.17 4.46 -8.63
C TYR A 12 0.54 3.09 -8.41
N ALA A 13 -0.51 2.73 -9.16
CA ALA A 13 -1.04 1.39 -9.17
C ALA A 13 0.04 0.38 -9.62
N ALA A 14 0.77 0.67 -10.71
CA ALA A 14 1.86 -0.17 -11.19
C ALA A 14 2.98 -0.32 -10.15
N PHE A 15 3.45 0.78 -9.55
CA PHE A 15 4.49 0.73 -8.52
C PHE A 15 4.05 -0.06 -7.28
N ASN A 16 2.81 0.13 -6.82
CA ASN A 16 2.28 -0.62 -5.69
C ASN A 16 2.10 -2.11 -6.03
N THR A 17 1.76 -2.47 -7.27
CA THR A 17 1.74 -3.87 -7.70
C THR A 17 3.13 -4.50 -7.60
N PHE A 18 4.21 -3.80 -7.97
CA PHE A 18 5.56 -4.34 -7.79
C PHE A 18 5.93 -4.56 -6.31
N ILE A 19 5.50 -3.67 -5.41
CA ILE A 19 5.67 -3.87 -3.96
C ILE A 19 4.89 -5.10 -3.48
N LEU A 20 3.66 -5.29 -3.95
CA LEU A 20 2.86 -6.47 -3.64
C LEU A 20 3.54 -7.75 -4.11
N LEU A 21 4.05 -7.76 -5.34
CA LEU A 21 4.77 -8.92 -5.90
C LEU A 21 6.03 -9.23 -5.09
N TRP A 22 6.77 -8.21 -4.66
CA TRP A 22 7.93 -8.39 -3.78
C TRP A 22 7.56 -9.05 -2.45
N LEU A 23 6.49 -8.58 -1.80
CA LEU A 23 5.96 -9.19 -0.57
C LEU A 23 5.47 -10.62 -0.79
N ALA A 24 4.77 -10.88 -1.90
CA ALA A 24 4.27 -12.21 -2.25
C ALA A 24 5.42 -13.21 -2.48
N VAL A 25 6.48 -12.78 -3.18
CA VAL A 25 7.71 -13.58 -3.35
C VAL A 25 8.37 -13.86 -2.01
N ASN A 26 8.43 -12.87 -1.11
CA ASN A 26 8.98 -13.06 0.23
C ASN A 26 8.18 -14.12 1.03
N VAL A 27 6.84 -14.06 0.99
CA VAL A 27 5.98 -15.08 1.61
C VAL A 27 6.24 -16.46 1.01
N GLY A 28 6.35 -16.57 -0.31
CA GLY A 28 6.67 -17.84 -0.99
C GLY A 28 8.02 -18.42 -0.56
N LYS A 29 9.06 -17.58 -0.45
CA LYS A 29 10.38 -17.97 0.05
C LYS A 29 10.30 -18.49 1.48
N LYS A 30 9.69 -17.74 2.40
CA LYS A 30 9.55 -18.16 3.81
C LYS A 30 8.71 -19.42 3.97
N ARG A 31 7.72 -19.62 3.10
CA ARG A 31 6.93 -20.84 3.04
C ARG A 31 7.76 -22.06 2.66
N SER A 32 8.61 -21.92 1.64
CA SER A 32 9.53 -22.97 1.20
C SER A 32 10.60 -23.28 2.25
N GLU A 33 11.21 -22.25 2.85
CA GLU A 33 12.19 -22.38 3.93
C GLU A 33 11.62 -23.17 5.13
N GLY A 34 10.40 -22.83 5.56
CA GLY A 34 9.72 -23.52 6.66
C GLY A 34 9.08 -24.86 6.28
N LYS A 35 9.12 -25.27 5.00
CA LYS A 35 8.45 -26.48 4.47
C LYS A 35 6.95 -26.57 4.82
N ILE A 36 6.26 -25.43 4.83
CA ILE A 36 4.85 -25.32 5.23
C ILE A 36 3.96 -25.18 3.99
N SER A 37 3.02 -26.10 3.77
CA SER A 37 2.11 -25.98 2.62
C SER A 37 0.99 -24.95 2.88
N ILE A 38 0.24 -25.12 3.96
CA ILE A 38 -0.93 -24.30 4.33
C ILE A 38 -0.74 -23.77 5.76
N GLY A 39 -1.30 -22.59 6.03
CA GLY A 39 -1.14 -21.90 7.32
C GLY A 39 0.27 -21.33 7.49
N ASP A 40 0.69 -21.20 8.74
CA ASP A 40 1.98 -20.64 9.13
C ASP A 40 2.87 -21.60 9.94
N GLY A 41 2.33 -22.73 10.42
CA GLY A 41 3.09 -23.74 11.16
C GLY A 41 3.80 -23.26 12.42
N GLY A 42 3.42 -22.09 12.97
CA GLY A 42 4.15 -21.44 14.07
C GLY A 42 5.51 -20.85 13.65
N TYR A 43 5.84 -20.85 12.35
CA TYR A 43 7.12 -20.36 11.84
C TYR A 43 7.11 -18.83 11.74
N MET A 44 7.70 -18.18 12.74
CA MET A 44 7.67 -16.72 12.92
C MET A 44 8.06 -15.90 11.67
N PRO A 45 9.09 -16.27 10.89
CA PRO A 45 9.44 -15.55 9.67
C PRO A 45 8.31 -15.58 8.61
N LEU A 46 7.59 -16.69 8.48
CA LEU A 46 6.43 -16.78 7.59
C LEU A 46 5.26 -15.95 8.12
N ILE A 47 4.98 -16.00 9.43
CA ILE A 47 3.96 -15.16 10.07
C ILE A 47 4.23 -13.67 9.79
N ARG A 48 5.48 -13.23 9.98
CA ARG A 48 5.91 -11.86 9.70
C ARG A 48 5.69 -11.50 8.23
N ALA A 49 6.18 -12.33 7.30
CA ALA A 49 6.02 -12.09 5.88
C ALA A 49 4.54 -11.99 5.47
N GLN A 50 3.69 -12.91 5.96
CA GLN A 50 2.26 -12.91 5.71
C GLN A 50 1.60 -11.64 6.23
N ARG A 51 1.93 -11.17 7.46
CA ARG A 51 1.37 -9.91 7.99
C ARG A 51 1.74 -8.70 7.13
N GLY A 52 2.95 -8.67 6.57
CA GLY A 52 3.37 -7.65 5.62
C GLY A 52 2.51 -7.63 4.35
N GLN A 53 2.31 -8.80 3.74
CA GLN A 53 1.48 -8.95 2.54
C GLN A 53 -0.01 -8.68 2.83
N SER A 54 -0.57 -9.23 3.90
CA SER A 54 -1.97 -9.03 4.31
C SER A 54 -2.28 -7.55 4.54
N ASN A 55 -1.44 -6.83 5.28
CA ASN A 55 -1.62 -5.39 5.46
C ASN A 55 -1.60 -4.64 4.12
N PHE A 56 -0.77 -5.08 3.18
CA PHE A 56 -0.73 -4.44 1.87
C PHE A 56 -2.07 -4.58 1.14
N VAL A 57 -2.60 -5.79 1.05
CA VAL A 57 -3.86 -6.06 0.33
C VAL A 57 -5.10 -5.53 1.06
N GLU A 58 -5.02 -5.31 2.38
CA GLU A 58 -6.10 -4.71 3.18
C GLU A 58 -6.26 -3.20 2.90
N TYR A 59 -5.16 -2.46 2.70
CA TYR A 59 -5.21 -0.99 2.63
C TYR A 59 -4.97 -0.41 1.23
N VAL A 60 -4.03 -0.97 0.46
CA VAL A 60 -3.56 -0.35 -0.78
C VAL A 60 -4.61 -0.39 -1.89
N PRO A 61 -5.37 -1.48 -2.10
CA PRO A 61 -6.46 -1.48 -3.08
C PRO A 61 -7.49 -0.38 -2.80
N MET A 62 -7.89 -0.20 -1.53
CA MET A 62 -8.81 0.87 -1.17
C MET A 62 -8.22 2.26 -1.43
N ALA A 63 -6.94 2.47 -1.11
CA ALA A 63 -6.27 3.75 -1.38
C ALA A 63 -6.24 4.05 -2.90
N LEU A 64 -5.90 3.06 -3.73
CA LEU A 64 -5.92 3.23 -5.19
C LEU A 64 -7.32 3.47 -5.74
N ILE A 65 -8.36 2.83 -5.18
CA ILE A 65 -9.76 3.12 -5.51
C ILE A 65 -10.09 4.57 -5.19
N MET A 66 -9.74 5.06 -4.00
CA MET A 66 -9.99 6.45 -3.60
C MET A 66 -9.29 7.44 -4.54
N LEU A 67 -8.01 7.19 -4.88
CA LEU A 67 -7.27 8.00 -5.85
C LEU A 67 -7.90 7.99 -7.24
N THR A 68 -8.42 6.84 -7.67
CA THR A 68 -9.15 6.70 -8.94
C THR A 68 -10.41 7.55 -8.94
N ILE A 69 -11.22 7.46 -7.88
CA ILE A 69 -12.45 8.25 -7.76
C ILE A 69 -12.12 9.75 -7.73
N MET A 70 -11.08 10.16 -6.99
CA MET A 70 -10.62 11.55 -6.99
C MET A 70 -10.24 12.03 -8.40
N ALA A 71 -9.48 11.24 -9.16
CA ALA A 71 -9.10 11.58 -10.52
C ALA A 71 -10.32 11.69 -11.46
N LEU A 72 -11.29 10.77 -11.33
CA LEU A 72 -12.54 10.78 -12.10
C LEU A 72 -13.44 11.98 -11.75
N GLN A 73 -13.42 12.44 -10.50
CA GLN A 73 -14.11 13.65 -10.05
C GLN A 73 -13.34 14.95 -10.39
N GLY A 74 -12.28 14.87 -11.19
CA GLY A 74 -11.56 16.05 -11.65
C GLY A 74 -10.62 16.67 -10.61
N ALA A 75 -10.18 15.91 -9.60
CA ALA A 75 -9.19 16.38 -8.65
C ALA A 75 -7.91 16.87 -9.37
N PRO A 76 -7.23 17.92 -8.87
CA PRO A 76 -5.98 18.38 -9.45
C PRO A 76 -4.95 17.25 -9.52
N VAL A 77 -4.29 17.10 -10.69
CA VAL A 77 -3.27 16.07 -10.91
C VAL A 77 -2.16 16.09 -9.86
N VAL A 78 -1.80 17.27 -9.37
CA VAL A 78 -0.82 17.45 -8.30
C VAL A 78 -1.26 16.78 -7.00
N ALA A 79 -2.54 16.88 -6.63
CA ALA A 79 -3.07 16.23 -5.43
C ALA A 79 -3.00 14.70 -5.54
N VAL A 80 -3.31 14.16 -6.72
CA VAL A 80 -3.19 12.71 -7.01
C VAL A 80 -1.73 12.26 -6.95
N HIS A 81 -0.79 13.04 -7.48
CA HIS A 81 0.64 12.73 -7.38
C HIS A 81 1.14 12.74 -5.94
N ILE A 82 0.78 13.75 -5.15
CA ILE A 82 1.20 13.81 -3.74
C ILE A 82 0.67 12.60 -2.98
N ALA A 83 -0.63 12.29 -3.10
CA ALA A 83 -1.24 11.14 -2.43
C ALA A 83 -0.60 9.82 -2.89
N GLY A 84 -0.34 9.67 -4.18
CA GLY A 84 0.30 8.49 -4.75
C GLY A 84 1.75 8.29 -4.30
N ILE A 85 2.54 9.38 -4.19
CA ILE A 85 3.92 9.34 -3.67
C ILE A 85 3.90 8.93 -2.20
N VAL A 86 3.08 9.59 -1.38
CA VAL A 86 2.97 9.31 0.06
C VAL A 86 2.55 7.86 0.29
N LEU A 87 1.54 7.38 -0.45
CA LEU A 87 1.11 5.98 -0.41
C LEU A 87 2.29 5.05 -0.76
N THR A 88 2.90 5.25 -1.93
CA THR A 88 3.92 4.32 -2.46
C THR A 88 5.16 4.28 -1.57
N LEU A 89 5.69 5.43 -1.16
CA LEU A 89 6.84 5.49 -0.26
C LEU A 89 6.50 4.94 1.13
N GLY A 90 5.33 5.27 1.66
CA GLY A 90 4.84 4.71 2.92
C GLY A 90 4.75 3.18 2.88
N ARG A 91 4.24 2.62 1.78
CA ARG A 91 4.16 1.16 1.59
C ARG A 91 5.51 0.51 1.38
N LEU A 92 6.45 1.17 0.70
CA LEU A 92 7.82 0.68 0.57
C LEU A 92 8.51 0.62 1.94
N ILE A 93 8.41 1.69 2.73
CA ILE A 93 8.95 1.76 4.11
C ILE A 93 8.28 0.69 5.00
N HIS A 94 6.96 0.56 4.94
CA HIS A 94 6.24 -0.47 5.68
C HIS A 94 6.68 -1.88 5.27
N ALA A 95 6.86 -2.14 3.97
CA ALA A 95 7.28 -3.44 3.46
C ALA A 95 8.69 -3.82 3.93
N MET A 96 9.63 -2.86 3.97
CA MET A 96 10.98 -3.07 4.53
C MET A 96 10.94 -3.60 5.96
N HIS A 97 9.97 -3.15 6.78
CA HIS A 97 9.79 -3.67 8.12
C HIS A 97 9.56 -5.19 8.12
N PHE A 98 8.68 -5.70 7.26
CA PHE A 98 8.29 -7.11 7.29
C PHE A 98 9.27 -8.04 6.57
N ILE A 99 10.28 -7.48 5.90
CA ILE A 99 11.27 -8.26 5.14
C ILE A 99 12.53 -8.55 5.96
N SER A 100 12.91 -7.64 6.85
CA SER A 100 13.99 -7.89 7.82
C SER A 100 13.43 -8.19 9.20
N GLU A 101 14.05 -9.14 9.92
CA GLU A 101 13.64 -9.50 11.28
C GLU A 101 14.06 -8.44 12.31
N ASP A 102 15.21 -7.81 12.09
CA ASP A 102 15.80 -6.73 12.87
C ASP A 102 15.30 -5.33 12.45
N ALA A 103 14.32 -5.27 11.56
CA ALA A 103 13.84 -4.00 11.04
C ALA A 103 13.24 -3.12 12.16
N PRO A 104 13.61 -1.84 12.22
CA PRO A 104 13.19 -0.97 13.31
C PRO A 104 11.68 -0.69 13.27
N GLY A 105 11.07 -0.56 14.45
CA GLY A 105 9.61 -0.38 14.58
C GLY A 105 9.04 0.87 13.91
N TRP A 106 9.87 1.91 13.73
CA TRP A 106 9.44 3.17 13.08
C TRP A 106 9.01 2.95 11.64
N GLN A 107 9.60 1.98 10.92
CA GLN A 107 9.25 1.69 9.53
C GLN A 107 7.79 1.23 9.42
N ARG A 108 7.34 0.38 10.34
CA ARG A 108 5.94 -0.02 10.43
C ARG A 108 5.06 1.17 10.76
N MET A 109 5.42 1.93 11.80
CA MET A 109 4.60 3.04 12.30
C MET A 109 4.38 4.11 11.23
N TYR A 110 5.46 4.68 10.67
CA TYR A 110 5.35 5.76 9.69
C TYR A 110 4.76 5.28 8.35
N GLY A 111 5.07 4.04 7.95
CA GLY A 111 4.47 3.45 6.76
C GLY A 111 2.95 3.24 6.88
N THR A 112 2.47 2.82 8.07
CA THR A 112 1.03 2.75 8.36
C THR A 112 0.40 4.14 8.39
N LEU A 113 1.01 5.10 9.10
CA LEU A 113 0.48 6.46 9.20
C LEU A 113 0.36 7.15 7.84
N ALA A 114 1.35 6.99 6.95
CA ALA A 114 1.29 7.52 5.59
C ALA A 114 0.10 6.93 4.79
N THR A 115 -0.13 5.62 4.91
CA THR A 115 -1.25 4.95 4.24
C THR A 115 -2.60 5.43 4.77
N LEU A 116 -2.74 5.53 6.09
CA LEU A 116 -3.97 6.01 6.74
C LEU A 116 -4.23 7.48 6.42
N ALA A 117 -3.20 8.32 6.39
CA ALA A 117 -3.33 9.71 6.01
C ALA A 117 -3.89 9.86 4.59
N VAL A 118 -3.37 9.10 3.61
CA VAL A 118 -3.91 9.09 2.25
C VAL A 118 -5.38 8.69 2.24
N LEU A 119 -5.74 7.59 2.91
CA LEU A 119 -7.13 7.11 2.97
C LEU A 119 -8.08 8.15 3.59
N VAL A 120 -7.72 8.70 4.76
CA VAL A 120 -8.56 9.67 5.48
C VAL A 120 -8.71 10.97 4.68
N LEU A 121 -7.61 11.52 4.16
CA LEU A 121 -7.65 12.77 3.41
C LEU A 121 -8.40 12.60 2.08
N SER A 122 -8.21 11.49 1.38
CA SER A 122 -8.98 11.19 0.16
C SER A 122 -10.47 11.01 0.46
N ALA A 123 -10.83 10.31 1.54
CA ALA A 123 -12.23 10.12 1.93
C ALA A 123 -12.90 11.46 2.30
N LEU A 124 -12.24 12.28 3.12
CA LEU A 124 -12.76 13.60 3.50
C LEU A 124 -12.87 14.53 2.29
N GLY A 125 -11.88 14.52 1.40
CA GLY A 125 -11.90 15.30 0.16
C GLY A 125 -13.05 14.91 -0.76
N LEU A 126 -13.29 13.61 -0.93
CA LEU A 126 -14.41 13.10 -1.73
C LEU A 126 -15.77 13.42 -1.10
N ILE A 127 -15.91 13.31 0.22
CA ILE A 127 -17.14 13.73 0.92
C ILE A 127 -17.38 15.22 0.72
N GLY A 128 -16.35 16.05 0.91
CA GLY A 128 -16.45 17.49 0.71
C GLY A 128 -16.90 17.84 -0.71
N HIS A 129 -16.26 17.25 -1.72
CA HIS A 129 -16.60 17.46 -3.13
C HIS A 129 -17.98 16.93 -3.53
N ALA A 130 -18.48 15.90 -2.87
CA ALA A 130 -19.80 15.35 -3.14
C ALA A 130 -20.93 16.18 -2.53
N LEU A 131 -20.66 16.94 -1.46
CA LEU A 131 -21.67 17.70 -0.72
C LEU A 131 -21.72 19.19 -1.11
N PHE A 132 -20.62 19.75 -1.61
CA PHE A 132 -20.45 21.18 -1.89
C PHE A 132 -19.78 21.38 -3.25
#